data_AF-A0AAU0WLY0-F1
#
_entry.id   AF-A0AAU0WLY0-F1
#
_cell.length_a   1.000
_cell.length_b   1.000
_cell.length_c   1.000
_cell.angle_alpha   90.00
_cell.angle_beta   90.00
_cell.angle_gamma   90.00
#
_symmetry.space_group_name_H-M   'P 1'
#
loop_
_entity.id
_entity.type
_entity.pdbx_description
1 polymer ?
#
loop_
_entity_poly.entity_id
_entity_poly.type
_entity_poly.pdbx_seq_one_letter_code
_entity_poly.pdbx_strand_id
1 'polypeptide(L)'
;MGTGPRRDDRRSAETDGCTVSFPGRLRDVTGARLAADGYLAGLARSSPPTGPDCWNDILLVVTELAANVVQYAPGPFELRMRRTYDGVHVTMHDSSQVRPEPRPFHPQGGGGGIGWHLLHTLCDQVSVVLTDDGKDVHAFLPW
;
A
#
# COMPACT_ATOMS: atom_id res chain seq x y z
N MET A 1 -0.72 -53.81 0.03
CA MET A 1 -1.20 -52.68 0.85
C MET A 1 -0.49 -51.43 0.36
N GLY A 2 -1.12 -50.68 -0.53
CA GLY A 2 -0.53 -49.50 -1.16
C GLY A 2 -0.77 -48.26 -0.30
N THR A 3 0.28 -47.74 0.32
CA THR A 3 0.30 -46.39 0.89
C THR A 3 0.52 -45.40 -0.24
N GLY A 4 -0.56 -44.92 -0.84
CA GLY A 4 -0.50 -43.72 -1.68
C GLY A 4 -0.18 -42.50 -0.80
N PRO A 5 0.75 -41.63 -1.19
CA PRO A 5 0.91 -40.38 -0.47
C PRO A 5 -0.37 -39.57 -0.68
N ARG A 6 -1.10 -39.33 0.42
CA ARG A 6 -2.15 -38.31 0.47
C ARG A 6 -1.55 -37.01 -0.03
N ARG A 7 -2.03 -36.56 -1.17
CA ARG A 7 -1.75 -35.23 -1.69
C ARG A 7 -2.26 -34.26 -0.62
N ASP A 8 -1.33 -33.67 0.11
CA ASP A 8 -1.62 -32.59 1.04
C ASP A 8 -2.19 -31.43 0.22
N ASP A 9 -3.51 -31.30 0.24
CA ASP A 9 -4.29 -30.29 -0.47
C ASP A 9 -4.23 -28.94 0.27
N ARG A 10 -3.02 -28.60 0.73
CA ARG A 10 -2.64 -27.31 1.30
C ARG A 10 -1.53 -26.69 0.49
N ARG A 11 -1.73 -26.62 -0.83
CA ARG A 11 -1.13 -25.52 -1.61
C ARG A 11 -1.86 -24.25 -1.22
N SER A 12 -1.42 -23.70 -0.10
CA SER A 12 -1.61 -22.30 0.30
C SER A 12 -1.53 -21.41 -0.94
N ALA A 13 -2.50 -20.52 -1.11
CA ALA A 13 -2.53 -19.54 -2.18
C ALA A 13 -1.26 -18.67 -2.14
N GLU A 14 -0.21 -19.09 -2.86
CA GLU A 14 0.99 -18.30 -3.10
C GLU A 14 0.65 -17.16 -4.08
N THR A 15 0.49 -15.97 -3.51
CA THR A 15 1.25 -14.76 -3.91
C THR A 15 0.90 -14.06 -5.24
N ASP A 16 -0.32 -13.55 -5.41
CA ASP A 16 -0.58 -12.43 -6.34
C ASP A 16 -0.30 -11.10 -5.62
N GLY A 17 0.96 -10.91 -5.22
CA GLY A 17 1.46 -9.68 -4.62
C GLY A 17 2.44 -8.95 -5.53
N CYS A 18 2.54 -7.64 -5.37
CA CYS A 18 3.56 -6.80 -6.00
C CYS A 18 4.46 -6.22 -4.91
N THR A 19 5.77 -6.17 -5.14
CA THR A 19 6.72 -5.47 -4.27
C THR A 19 7.70 -4.70 -5.14
N VAL A 20 7.82 -3.39 -4.91
CA VAL A 20 8.66 -2.49 -5.70
C VAL A 20 9.40 -1.54 -4.77
N SER A 21 10.72 -1.51 -4.88
CA SER A 21 11.57 -0.61 -4.10
C SER A 21 12.00 0.60 -4.93
N PHE A 22 12.07 1.76 -4.28
CA PHE A 22 12.36 3.05 -4.89
C PHE A 22 13.49 3.76 -4.15
N PRO A 23 14.38 4.52 -4.83
CA PRO A 23 15.45 5.27 -4.18
C PRO A 23 15.02 6.46 -3.29
N GLY A 24 13.75 6.92 -3.36
CA GLY A 24 13.24 8.03 -2.54
C GLY A 24 13.28 9.41 -3.20
N ARG A 25 13.25 9.48 -4.53
CA ARG A 25 13.23 10.74 -5.30
C ARG A 25 11.79 11.17 -5.59
N LEU A 26 11.56 12.46 -5.83
CA LEU A 26 10.22 13.00 -6.20
C LEU A 26 9.53 12.25 -7.34
N ARG A 27 10.28 11.85 -8.38
CA ARG A 27 9.74 11.06 -9.51
C ARG A 27 9.26 9.67 -9.12
N ASP A 28 9.72 9.15 -7.99
CA ASP A 28 9.39 7.81 -7.53
C ASP A 28 7.95 7.76 -6.97
N VAL A 29 7.33 8.92 -6.66
CA VAL A 29 5.88 9.01 -6.40
C VAL A 29 5.08 8.54 -7.61
N THR A 30 5.44 9.03 -8.81
CA THR A 30 4.83 8.57 -10.06
C THR A 30 5.15 7.09 -10.33
N GLY A 31 6.37 6.65 -10.00
CA GLY A 31 6.75 5.25 -10.10
C GLY A 31 5.88 4.32 -9.24
N ALA A 32 5.63 4.69 -7.98
CA ALA A 32 4.76 3.95 -7.07
C ALA A 32 3.32 3.89 -7.59
N ARG A 33 2.79 5.01 -8.10
CA ARG A 33 1.45 5.05 -8.70
C ARG A 33 1.32 4.12 -9.92
N LEU A 34 2.31 4.11 -10.81
CA LEU A 34 2.31 3.24 -11.98
C LEU A 34 2.46 1.75 -11.62
N ALA A 35 3.28 1.44 -10.62
CA ALA A 35 3.39 0.08 -10.10
C ALA A 35 2.06 -0.42 -9.51
N ALA A 36 1.36 0.44 -8.78
CA ALA A 36 0.02 0.13 -8.28
C ALA A 36 -0.99 -0.06 -9.41
N ASP A 37 -1.02 0.84 -10.39
CA ASP A 37 -1.92 0.73 -11.55
C ASP A 37 -1.71 -0.57 -12.32
N GLY A 38 -0.46 -0.96 -12.57
CA GLY A 38 -0.13 -2.24 -13.20
C GLY A 38 -0.58 -3.45 -12.39
N TYR A 39 -0.45 -3.40 -11.06
CA TYR A 39 -0.96 -4.44 -10.16
C TYR A 39 -2.49 -4.55 -10.21
N LEU A 40 -3.21 -3.43 -10.11
CA LEU A 40 -4.67 -3.37 -10.18
C LEU A 40 -5.21 -3.84 -11.53
N ALA A 41 -4.51 -3.51 -12.63
CA ALA A 41 -4.83 -4.03 -13.96
C ALA A 41 -4.64 -5.54 -14.06
N GLY A 42 -3.65 -6.09 -13.34
CA GLY A 42 -3.50 -7.53 -13.14
C GLY A 42 -4.70 -8.13 -12.42
N LEU A 43 -5.01 -7.56 -11.26
CA LEU A 43 -6.04 -8.05 -10.37
C LEU A 43 -7.45 -7.98 -10.99
N ALA A 44 -7.77 -6.91 -11.72
CA ALA A 44 -9.09 -6.73 -12.34
C ALA A 44 -9.43 -7.80 -13.39
N ARG A 45 -8.42 -8.48 -13.96
CA ARG A 45 -8.64 -9.58 -14.92
C ARG A 45 -9.16 -10.85 -14.25
N SER A 46 -8.83 -11.07 -12.98
CA SER A 46 -9.26 -12.25 -12.21
C SER A 46 -10.33 -11.93 -11.17
N SER A 47 -10.35 -10.70 -10.65
CA SER A 47 -11.30 -10.21 -9.65
C SER A 47 -11.64 -8.75 -9.97
N PRO A 48 -12.77 -8.48 -10.65
CA PRO A 48 -13.24 -7.12 -10.89
C PRO A 48 -13.46 -6.36 -9.58
N PRO A 49 -13.32 -5.02 -9.58
CA PRO A 49 -13.63 -4.22 -8.41
C PRO A 49 -15.14 -4.22 -8.12
N THR A 50 -15.48 -4.20 -6.84
CA THR A 50 -16.81 -4.13 -6.25
C THR A 50 -17.47 -2.77 -6.45
N GLY A 51 -16.68 -1.71 -6.60
CA GLY A 51 -17.14 -0.34 -6.83
C GLY A 51 -16.35 0.39 -7.92
N PRO A 52 -16.94 1.42 -8.56
CA PRO A 52 -16.27 2.17 -9.62
C PRO A 52 -15.06 2.98 -9.12
N ASP A 53 -15.04 3.34 -7.83
CA ASP A 53 -14.01 4.21 -7.25
C ASP A 53 -12.82 3.46 -6.65
N CYS A 54 -12.96 2.15 -6.36
CA CYS A 54 -11.93 1.34 -5.69
C CYS A 54 -10.54 1.48 -6.33
N TRP A 55 -10.48 1.51 -7.66
CA TRP A 55 -9.24 1.70 -8.39
C TRP A 55 -8.58 3.06 -8.08
N ASN A 56 -9.36 4.13 -8.20
CA ASN A 56 -8.87 5.48 -8.01
C ASN A 56 -8.49 5.74 -6.54
N ASP A 57 -9.26 5.19 -5.61
CA ASP A 57 -9.00 5.31 -4.17
C ASP A 57 -7.67 4.66 -3.78
N ILE A 58 -7.39 3.45 -4.29
CA ILE A 58 -6.10 2.78 -4.06
C ILE A 58 -4.95 3.58 -4.67
N LEU A 59 -5.09 4.06 -5.92
CA LEU A 59 -4.06 4.89 -6.54
C LEU A 59 -3.79 6.18 -5.76
N LEU A 60 -4.84 6.78 -5.22
CA LEU A 60 -4.76 8.00 -4.42
C LEU A 60 -4.03 7.72 -3.10
N VAL A 61 -4.39 6.66 -2.36
CA VAL A 61 -3.69 6.27 -1.13
C VAL A 61 -2.22 5.96 -1.38
N VAL A 62 -1.89 5.22 -2.44
CA VAL A 62 -0.48 4.95 -2.81
C VAL A 62 0.27 6.25 -3.11
N THR A 63 -0.36 7.19 -3.82
CA THR A 63 0.25 8.49 -4.16
C THR A 63 0.54 9.31 -2.91
N GLU A 64 -0.43 9.40 -1.99
CA GLU A 64 -0.26 10.14 -0.73
C GLU A 64 0.80 9.51 0.19
N LEU A 65 0.81 8.17 0.29
CA LEU A 65 1.84 7.46 1.05
C LEU A 65 3.23 7.70 0.46
N ALA A 66 3.39 7.58 -0.85
CA ALA A 66 4.68 7.81 -1.51
C ALA A 66 5.13 9.27 -1.39
N ALA A 67 4.21 10.24 -1.52
CA ALA A 67 4.51 11.65 -1.32
C ALA A 67 4.99 11.94 0.11
N ASN A 68 4.33 11.36 1.12
CA ASN A 68 4.74 11.47 2.52
C ASN A 68 6.14 10.90 2.74
N VAL A 69 6.43 9.71 2.21
CA VAL A 69 7.74 9.09 2.37
C VAL A 69 8.84 9.93 1.71
N VAL A 70 8.64 10.38 0.47
CA VAL A 70 9.62 11.22 -0.22
C VAL A 70 9.84 12.55 0.50
N GLN A 71 8.80 13.11 1.12
CA GLN A 71 8.89 14.40 1.81
C GLN A 71 9.58 14.29 3.18
N TYR A 72 9.31 13.22 3.94
CA TYR A 72 9.66 13.15 5.37
C TYR A 72 10.65 12.03 5.74
N ALA A 73 10.87 11.07 4.85
CA ALA A 73 11.78 9.95 5.06
C ALA A 73 12.69 9.76 3.83
N PRO A 74 13.54 10.75 3.50
CA PRO A 74 14.43 10.67 2.34
C PRO A 74 15.41 9.50 2.51
N GLY A 75 15.19 8.47 1.71
CA GLY A 75 15.85 7.17 1.76
C GLY A 75 15.09 6.21 0.85
N PRO A 76 15.60 5.00 0.62
CA PRO A 76 14.83 4.03 -0.14
C PRO A 76 13.51 3.72 0.58
N PHE A 77 12.47 3.48 -0.21
CA PHE A 77 11.17 3.06 0.29
C PHE A 77 10.64 1.90 -0.54
N GLU A 78 9.71 1.14 0.02
CA GLU A 78 9.14 -0.03 -0.64
C GLU A 78 7.62 -0.01 -0.61
N LEU A 79 7.01 -0.19 -1.77
CA LEU A 79 5.59 -0.42 -1.94
C LEU A 79 5.37 -1.94 -2.03
N ARG A 80 4.52 -2.47 -1.15
CA ARG A 80 3.97 -3.83 -1.26
C ARG A 80 2.46 -3.76 -1.44
N MET A 81 1.92 -4.55 -2.35
CA MET A 81 0.49 -4.69 -2.56
C MET A 81 0.12 -6.16 -2.63
N ARG A 82 -0.97 -6.55 -2.00
CA ARG A 82 -1.50 -7.91 -2.11
C ARG A 82 -3.01 -7.92 -2.00
N ARG A 83 -3.64 -8.89 -2.64
CA ARG A 83 -5.06 -9.18 -2.49
C ARG A 83 -5.32 -9.73 -1.09
N THR A 84 -6.36 -9.25 -0.43
CA THR A 84 -6.91 -9.84 0.80
C THR A 84 -8.15 -10.67 0.46
N TYR A 85 -9.01 -10.99 1.44
CA TYR A 85 -10.28 -11.65 1.15
C TYR A 85 -11.30 -10.66 0.54
N ASP A 86 -11.31 -9.43 1.04
CA ASP A 86 -12.32 -8.39 0.84
C ASP A 86 -11.79 -7.10 0.18
N GLY A 87 -10.47 -6.98 0.02
CA GLY A 87 -9.86 -5.80 -0.58
C GLY A 87 -8.42 -5.98 -1.05
N VAL A 88 -7.68 -4.87 -1.04
CA VAL A 88 -6.24 -4.81 -1.30
C VAL A 88 -5.55 -4.27 -0.04
N HIS A 89 -4.48 -4.95 0.37
CA HIS A 89 -3.58 -4.48 1.41
C HIS A 89 -2.37 -3.81 0.77
N VAL A 90 -2.24 -2.52 1.05
CA VAL A 90 -1.09 -1.68 0.67
C VAL A 90 -0.17 -1.56 1.88
N THR A 91 1.11 -1.81 1.69
CA THR A 91 2.15 -1.52 2.68
C THR A 91 3.17 -0.58 2.08
N MET A 92 3.46 0.50 2.78
CA MET A 92 4.53 1.43 2.44
C MET A 92 5.59 1.38 3.55
N HIS A 93 6.76 0.87 3.21
CA HIS A 93 7.91 0.83 4.11
C HIS A 93 8.82 2.04 3.84
N ASP A 94 9.26 2.71 4.90
CA ASP A 94 10.31 3.75 4.83
C ASP A 94 11.28 3.64 6.01
N SER A 95 12.47 4.22 5.85
CA SER A 95 13.55 4.13 6.85
C SER A 95 13.40 5.04 8.06
N SER A 96 12.33 5.85 8.14
CA SER A 96 12.12 6.77 9.26
C SER A 96 11.38 6.09 10.41
N GLN A 97 12.00 6.16 11.60
CA GLN A 97 11.39 5.72 12.85
C GLN A 97 10.34 6.71 13.40
N VAL A 98 10.13 7.85 12.73
CA VAL A 98 9.12 8.83 13.13
C VAL A 98 7.75 8.36 12.62
N ARG A 99 6.81 8.15 13.54
CA ARG A 99 5.42 7.84 13.18
C ARG A 99 4.82 9.03 12.41
N PRO A 100 4.01 8.79 11.35
CA PRO A 100 3.30 9.87 10.67
C PRO A 100 2.31 10.51 11.65
N GLU A 101 2.59 11.74 12.07
CA GLU A 101 1.66 12.49 12.94
C GLU A 101 0.49 13.06 12.13
N PRO A 102 -0.77 12.88 12.58
CA PRO A 102 -1.90 13.65 12.08
C PRO A 102 -1.64 15.14 12.30
N ARG A 103 -1.36 15.87 11.22
CA ARG A 103 -1.11 17.30 11.28
C ARG A 103 -2.37 18.06 10.89
N PRO A 104 -2.80 19.08 11.67
CA PRO A 104 -3.96 19.87 11.33
C PRO A 104 -3.77 20.55 9.97
N PHE A 105 -4.83 20.52 9.17
CA PHE A 105 -4.85 21.13 7.84
C PHE A 105 -4.61 22.64 7.93
N HIS A 106 -3.53 23.13 7.31
CA HIS A 106 -3.22 24.55 7.24
C HIS A 106 -3.21 25.02 5.77
N PRO A 107 -4.29 25.66 5.29
CA PRO A 107 -4.43 26.06 3.89
C PRO A 107 -3.40 27.10 3.41
N GLN A 108 -2.72 27.80 4.32
CA GLN A 108 -1.72 28.82 3.97
C GLN A 108 -0.26 28.35 3.98
N GLY A 109 0.01 27.11 4.44
CA GLY A 109 1.37 26.66 4.71
C GLY A 109 1.90 25.51 3.85
N GLY A 110 1.13 25.00 2.89
CA GLY A 110 1.49 23.78 2.14
C GLY A 110 1.74 22.54 3.03
N GLY A 111 1.35 22.63 4.31
CA GLY A 111 1.65 21.68 5.35
C GLY A 111 0.65 20.55 5.37
N GLY A 112 1.17 19.32 5.23
CA GLY A 112 0.42 18.07 5.20
C GLY A 112 -0.59 17.93 6.33
N GLY A 113 -1.70 17.28 6.01
CA GLY A 113 -2.85 17.03 6.90
C GLY A 113 -4.02 16.39 6.16
N ILE A 114 -4.20 16.72 4.87
CA ILE A 114 -5.20 16.09 4.00
C ILE A 114 -4.95 14.58 3.87
N GLY A 115 -3.69 14.16 3.66
CA GLY A 115 -3.35 12.76 3.42
C GLY A 115 -3.85 11.82 4.52
N TRP A 116 -3.77 12.20 5.80
CA TRP A 116 -4.23 11.33 6.89
C TRP A 116 -5.75 11.22 6.97
N HIS A 117 -6.47 12.34 6.82
CA HIS A 117 -7.94 12.31 6.75
C HIS A 117 -8.43 11.51 5.55
N LEU A 118 -7.75 11.64 4.41
CA LEU A 118 -8.04 10.88 3.20
C LEU A 118 -7.86 9.38 3.42
N LEU A 119 -6.73 8.97 4.00
CA LEU A 119 -6.47 7.57 4.32
C LEU A 119 -7.54 7.00 5.27
N HIS A 120 -7.94 7.74 6.31
CA HIS A 120 -9.01 7.30 7.22
C HIS A 120 -10.40 7.29 6.58
N THR A 121 -10.59 8.02 5.47
CA THR A 121 -11.88 8.04 4.74
C THR A 121 -11.96 6.88 3.75
N LEU A 122 -10.84 6.54 3.10
CA LEU A 122 -10.81 5.56 2.00
C LEU A 122 -10.43 4.14 2.46
N CYS A 123 -9.73 4.01 3.58
CA CYS A 123 -9.27 2.71 4.08
C CYS A 123 -10.19 2.19 5.18
N ASP A 124 -10.51 0.91 5.15
CA ASP A 124 -11.21 0.21 6.22
C ASP A 124 -10.35 0.18 7.50
N GLN A 125 -9.04 0.08 7.32
CA GLN A 125 -8.07 0.08 8.41
C GLN A 125 -6.75 0.70 7.95
N VAL A 126 -6.16 1.52 8.83
CA VAL A 126 -4.76 1.95 8.69
C VAL A 126 -4.02 1.76 10.00
N SER A 127 -2.80 1.24 9.91
CA SER A 127 -1.91 1.06 11.07
C SER A 127 -0.46 1.36 10.71
N VAL A 128 0.32 1.73 11.72
CA VAL A 128 1.76 2.01 11.57
C VAL A 128 2.52 1.11 12.55
N VAL A 129 3.43 0.32 12.00
CA VAL A 129 4.28 -0.62 12.74
C VAL A 129 5.72 -0.16 12.60
N LEU A 130 6.43 0.01 13.73
CA LEU A 130 7.86 0.28 13.68
C LEU A 130 8.61 -1.04 13.46
N THR A 131 9.65 -1.00 12.63
CA THR A 131 10.56 -2.12 12.36
C THR A 131 11.96 -1.76 12.83
N ASP A 132 12.87 -2.74 12.86
CA ASP A 132 14.27 -2.49 13.25
C ASP A 132 14.97 -1.50 12.29
N ASP A 133 14.54 -1.45 11.04
CA ASP A 133 15.10 -0.67 9.94
C ASP A 133 14.24 0.53 9.49
N GLY A 134 13.11 0.79 10.15
CA GLY A 134 12.21 1.87 9.75
C GLY A 134 10.79 1.72 10.28
N LYS A 135 9.81 1.87 9.39
CA LYS A 135 8.39 1.66 9.69
C LYS A 135 7.63 1.16 8.48
N ASP A 136 6.55 0.44 8.75
CA ASP A 136 5.54 0.05 7.78
C ASP A 136 4.23 0.80 8.05
N VAL A 137 3.71 1.47 7.03
CA VAL A 137 2.34 1.96 7.00
C VAL A 137 1.48 0.94 6.25
N HIS A 138 0.54 0.34 6.96
CA HIS A 138 -0.40 -0.65 6.43
C HIS A 138 -1.76 0.00 6.19
N ALA A 139 -2.27 -0.07 4.97
CA ALA A 139 -3.59 0.40 4.59
C ALA A 139 -4.39 -0.73 3.92
N PHE A 140 -5.63 -0.92 4.36
CA PHE A 140 -6.57 -1.90 3.81
C PHE A 140 -7.70 -1.16 3.12
N LEU A 141 -7.90 -1.41 1.84
CA LEU A 141 -8.92 -0.75 1.04
C LEU A 141 -9.84 -1.78 0.37
N PRO A 142 -11.14 -1.47 0.22
CA PRO A 142 -12.04 -2.26 -0.61
C PRO A 142 -11.50 -2.42 -2.03
N TRP A 143 -11.71 -3.62 -2.59
CA TRP A 143 -11.46 -3.92 -3.99
C TRP A 143 -12.69 -4.53 -4.59
#